data_AF-A0A529NUH9-F1
#
_entry.id   AF-A0A529NUH9-F1
#
_cell.length_a   1.000
_cell.length_b   1.000
_cell.length_c   1.000
_cell.angle_alpha   90.00
_cell.angle_beta   90.00
_cell.angle_gamma   90.00
#
_symmetry.space_group_name_H-M   'P 1'
#
loop_
_entity.id
_entity.type
_entity.pdbx_description
1 polymer ?
#
loop_
_entity_poly.entity_id
_entity_poly.type
_entity_poly.pdbx_seq_one_letter_code
_entity_poly.pdbx_strand_id
1 'polypeptide(L)'
;LGVMRIAFQNMGSGGIDATWSKAIEGLRHAFRRLQQINTASRSRRNVQRHYDLSGDLYRLFLDDDMQYSCAYFEQPDMTLDEAQAAKKRHIAAKLRLKAGQTVLDIGSGWGGLGLYLAKAFDVDVQGVTLSTEQHGVATDRAHVQGLQDRVHFDLKDYRSLNERFDRIVSVGMFEHVGVNHYRTFFDKSATLLKPDGVMLLHTIGRSGVPWATSAFVRKYIFPGG
;
A
#
# COMPACT_ATOMS: atom_id res chain seq x y z
N LEU A 1 -3.31 -25.29 25.97
CA LEU A 1 -2.41 -24.35 26.71
C LEU A 1 -1.26 -25.05 27.47
N GLY A 2 -1.34 -26.36 27.80
CA GLY A 2 -0.30 -27.05 28.59
C GLY A 2 1.05 -27.30 27.88
N VAL A 3 1.04 -27.69 26.61
CA VAL A 3 2.27 -28.08 25.88
C VAL A 3 3.24 -26.91 25.69
N MET A 4 2.73 -25.72 25.32
CA MET A 4 3.59 -24.53 25.16
C MET A 4 4.22 -24.08 26.48
N ARG A 5 3.52 -24.22 27.61
CA ARG A 5 4.02 -23.86 28.93
C ARG A 5 5.17 -24.78 29.36
N ILE A 6 5.00 -26.09 29.13
CA ILE A 6 6.03 -27.10 29.41
C ILE A 6 7.26 -26.87 28.52
N ALA A 7 7.07 -26.51 27.24
CA ALA A 7 8.18 -26.16 26.35
C ALA A 7 8.95 -24.93 26.84
N PHE A 8 8.25 -23.87 27.24
CA PHE A 8 8.88 -22.64 27.73
C PHE A 8 9.61 -22.81 29.07
N GLN A 9 9.09 -23.66 29.97
CA GLN A 9 9.67 -23.90 31.29
C GLN A 9 10.88 -24.85 31.25
N ASN A 10 10.97 -25.73 30.24
CA ASN A 10 12.12 -26.62 30.03
C ASN A 10 13.20 -26.01 29.12
N MET A 11 12.92 -24.87 28.49
CA MET A 11 13.91 -24.05 27.80
C MET A 11 14.64 -23.20 28.85
N GLY A 12 15.80 -23.66 29.30
CA GLY A 12 16.67 -22.90 30.21
C GLY A 12 17.10 -21.54 29.62
N SER A 13 17.79 -20.74 30.43
CA SER A 13 18.25 -19.37 30.12
C SER A 13 19.19 -19.21 28.91
N GLY A 14 19.44 -20.28 28.15
CA GLY A 14 20.00 -20.21 26.80
C GLY A 14 18.87 -19.91 25.82
N GLY A 15 18.78 -18.65 25.39
CA GLY A 15 17.75 -18.15 24.48
C GLY A 15 17.49 -19.08 23.29
N ILE A 16 16.23 -19.11 22.86
CA ILE A 16 15.67 -19.89 21.73
C ILE A 16 16.76 -20.48 20.84
N ASP A 17 17.04 -21.77 21.04
CA ASP A 17 18.10 -22.51 20.37
C ASP A 17 18.12 -22.15 18.87
N ALA A 18 19.19 -21.49 18.44
CA ALA A 18 19.25 -20.75 17.17
C ALA A 18 18.98 -21.64 15.96
N THR A 19 19.18 -22.94 16.10
CA THR A 19 18.89 -24.01 15.13
C THR A 19 17.39 -24.24 14.94
N TRP A 20 16.59 -24.31 16.01
CA TRP A 20 15.14 -24.48 15.93
C TRP A 20 14.45 -23.24 15.35
N SER A 21 14.91 -22.04 15.74
CA SER A 21 14.47 -20.78 15.14
C SER A 21 14.74 -20.75 13.63
N LYS A 22 15.97 -21.10 13.23
CA LYS A 22 16.37 -21.19 11.82
C LYS A 22 15.58 -22.25 11.05
N ALA A 23 15.26 -23.39 11.66
CA ALA A 23 14.46 -24.44 11.02
C ALA A 23 13.00 -24.01 10.82
N ILE A 24 12.39 -23.39 11.83
CA ILE A 24 11.03 -22.82 11.73
C ILE A 24 11.00 -21.69 10.69
N GLU A 25 12.03 -20.85 10.62
CA GLU A 25 12.14 -19.81 9.59
C GLU A 25 12.40 -20.36 8.18
N GLY A 26 13.21 -21.41 8.04
CA GLY A 26 13.41 -22.12 6.79
C GLY A 26 12.11 -22.72 6.26
N LEU A 27 11.32 -23.35 7.14
CA LEU A 27 9.96 -23.80 6.81
C LEU A 27 9.05 -22.64 6.41
N ARG A 28 9.04 -21.53 7.17
CA ARG A 28 8.25 -20.34 6.79
C ARG A 28 8.66 -19.79 5.43
N HIS A 29 9.94 -19.77 5.12
CA HIS A 29 10.45 -19.35 3.81
C HIS A 29 9.96 -20.27 2.69
N ALA A 30 10.02 -21.59 2.89
CA ALA A 30 9.51 -22.58 1.94
C ALA A 30 7.99 -22.44 1.70
N PHE A 31 7.22 -22.17 2.77
CA PHE A 31 5.76 -22.01 2.70
C PHE A 31 5.30 -20.57 2.35
N ARG A 32 6.22 -19.60 2.22
CA ARG A 32 5.89 -18.19 1.91
C ARG A 32 5.04 -18.06 0.66
N ARG A 33 5.36 -18.82 -0.40
CA ARG A 33 4.61 -18.80 -1.65
C ARG A 33 3.16 -19.22 -1.46
N LEU A 34 2.87 -20.19 -0.61
CA LEU A 34 1.48 -20.61 -0.33
C LEU A 34 0.73 -19.57 0.51
N GLN A 35 1.44 -18.91 1.43
CA GLN A 35 0.86 -17.90 2.33
C GLN A 35 0.57 -16.56 1.65
N GLN A 36 1.31 -16.24 0.58
CA GLN A 36 1.18 -15.00 -0.19
C GLN A 36 0.31 -15.16 -1.46
N ILE A 37 -0.54 -16.20 -1.54
CA ILE A 37 -1.52 -16.32 -2.61
C ILE A 37 -2.64 -15.28 -2.40
N ASN A 38 -2.62 -14.24 -3.24
CA ASN A 38 -3.55 -13.11 -3.15
C ASN A 38 -4.46 -13.00 -4.39
N THR A 39 -5.56 -13.77 -4.37
CA THR A 39 -6.66 -13.62 -5.34
C THR A 39 -7.39 -12.29 -5.12
N ALA A 40 -8.10 -11.77 -6.12
CA ALA A 40 -8.90 -10.54 -5.97
C ALA A 40 -9.89 -10.61 -4.79
N SER A 41 -10.57 -11.75 -4.63
CA SER A 41 -11.49 -12.00 -3.51
C SER A 41 -10.80 -12.07 -2.15
N ARG A 42 -9.56 -12.55 -2.07
CA ARG A 42 -8.77 -12.55 -0.83
C ARG A 42 -8.24 -11.15 -0.52
N SER A 43 -7.75 -10.44 -1.53
CA SER A 43 -7.26 -9.06 -1.42
C SER A 43 -8.33 -8.16 -0.83
N ARG A 44 -9.56 -8.22 -1.37
CA ARG A 44 -10.68 -7.42 -0.86
C ARG A 44 -10.98 -7.71 0.62
N ARG A 45 -11.03 -8.98 1.02
CA ARG A 45 -11.27 -9.35 2.43
C ARG A 45 -10.15 -8.92 3.37
N ASN A 46 -8.88 -9.03 2.94
CA ASN A 46 -7.74 -8.63 3.76
C ASN A 46 -7.69 -7.11 3.94
N VAL A 47 -7.93 -6.36 2.87
CA VAL A 47 -7.98 -4.89 2.89
C VAL A 47 -9.15 -4.41 3.75
N GLN A 48 -10.37 -4.94 3.56
CA GLN A 48 -11.52 -4.60 4.41
C GLN A 48 -11.21 -4.86 5.89
N ARG A 49 -10.62 -6.00 6.24
CA ARG A 49 -10.33 -6.32 7.65
C ARG A 49 -9.33 -5.37 8.31
N HIS A 50 -8.34 -4.86 7.57
CA HIS A 50 -7.34 -3.94 8.13
C HIS A 50 -7.82 -2.49 8.14
N TYR A 51 -8.54 -2.06 7.10
CA TYR A 51 -8.91 -0.67 6.88
C TYR A 51 -10.39 -0.33 7.17
N ASP A 52 -11.21 -1.27 7.68
CA ASP A 52 -12.52 -0.98 8.31
C ASP A 52 -12.37 -0.75 9.83
N LEU A 53 -11.14 -0.61 10.35
CA LEU A 53 -10.93 0.04 11.65
C LEU A 53 -11.34 1.50 11.49
N SER A 54 -12.25 2.00 12.33
CA SER A 54 -12.89 3.31 12.11
C SER A 54 -11.86 4.40 11.79
N GLY A 55 -12.11 5.19 10.75
CA GLY A 55 -11.25 6.32 10.36
C GLY A 55 -10.94 7.29 11.49
N ASP A 56 -11.79 7.35 12.51
CA ASP A 56 -11.55 8.11 13.74
C ASP A 56 -10.33 7.62 14.50
N LEU A 57 -10.06 6.31 14.53
CA LEU A 57 -8.84 5.76 15.11
C LEU A 57 -7.61 6.27 14.37
N TYR A 58 -7.63 6.24 13.03
CA TYR A 58 -6.51 6.70 12.21
C TYR A 58 -6.27 8.21 12.36
N ARG A 59 -7.34 9.01 12.49
CA ARG A 59 -7.23 10.46 12.75
C ARG A 59 -6.50 10.82 14.04
N LEU A 60 -6.42 9.91 15.01
CA LEU A 60 -5.70 10.16 16.26
C LEU A 60 -4.18 10.21 16.10
N PHE A 61 -3.63 9.65 15.02
CA PHE A 61 -2.18 9.50 14.88
C PHE A 61 -1.62 9.74 13.46
N LEU A 62 -2.47 9.92 12.44
CA LEU A 62 -2.02 10.33 11.11
C LEU A 62 -1.95 11.86 10.98
N ASP A 63 -1.29 12.32 9.92
CA ASP A 63 -1.32 13.71 9.47
C ASP A 63 -2.72 14.14 9.00
N ASP A 64 -2.92 15.45 8.84
CA ASP A 64 -4.22 16.04 8.46
C ASP A 64 -4.73 15.51 7.10
N ASP A 65 -3.83 15.08 6.20
CA ASP A 65 -4.17 14.55 4.88
C ASP A 65 -4.43 13.03 4.89
N MET A 66 -4.29 12.38 6.05
CA MET A 66 -4.48 10.94 6.29
C MET A 66 -3.56 10.07 5.41
N GLN A 67 -2.28 10.44 5.29
CA GLN A 67 -1.29 9.70 4.51
C GLN A 67 -0.74 8.51 5.32
N TYR A 68 -1.25 7.31 5.05
CA TYR A 68 -0.73 6.09 5.66
C TYR A 68 0.38 5.43 4.84
N SER A 69 1.49 6.15 4.68
CA SER A 69 2.68 5.68 3.97
C SER A 69 3.93 6.42 4.47
N CYS A 70 5.12 5.98 4.06
CA CYS A 70 6.37 6.64 4.41
C CYS A 70 6.38 8.12 3.97
N ALA A 71 6.63 9.02 4.93
CA ALA A 71 6.84 10.44 4.68
C ALA A 71 8.26 10.71 4.13
N TYR A 72 8.51 11.94 3.66
CA TYR A 72 9.81 12.33 3.11
C TYR A 72 10.29 13.62 3.77
N PHE A 73 11.22 13.49 4.72
CA PHE A 73 11.82 14.61 5.44
C PHE A 73 12.99 15.18 4.64
N GLU A 74 12.76 16.26 3.89
CA GLU A 74 13.83 16.98 3.20
C GLU A 74 14.71 17.78 4.18
N GLN A 75 14.13 18.18 5.32
CA GLN A 75 14.84 18.79 6.44
C GLN A 75 14.51 18.06 7.74
N PRO A 76 15.46 17.96 8.70
CA PRO A 76 15.26 17.18 9.93
C PRO A 76 14.16 17.69 10.87
N ASP A 77 13.81 18.96 10.78
CA ASP A 77 12.89 19.68 11.67
C ASP A 77 11.45 19.77 11.14
N MET A 78 11.17 19.16 9.97
CA MET A 78 9.83 19.12 9.41
C MET A 78 8.84 18.40 10.33
N THR A 79 7.62 18.93 10.39
CA THR A 79 6.46 18.20 10.93
C THR A 79 6.08 17.03 10.03
N LEU A 80 5.24 16.12 10.53
CA LEU A 80 4.75 14.99 9.74
C LEU A 80 3.95 15.46 8.52
N ASP A 81 3.08 16.45 8.69
CA ASP A 81 2.26 17.05 7.63
C ASP A 81 3.13 17.63 6.51
N GLU A 82 4.18 18.37 6.87
CA GLU A 82 5.16 18.91 5.92
C GLU A 82 5.92 17.79 5.19
N ALA A 83 6.36 16.76 5.92
CA ALA A 83 7.08 15.63 5.33
C ALA A 83 6.18 14.78 4.40
N GLN A 84 4.89 14.66 4.69
CA GLN A 84 3.93 13.99 3.81
C GLN A 84 3.62 14.84 2.56
N ALA A 85 3.49 16.16 2.71
CA ALA A 85 3.38 17.08 1.58
C ALA A 85 4.64 17.03 0.69
N ALA A 86 5.84 17.00 1.30
CA ALA A 86 7.10 16.85 0.59
C ALA A 86 7.17 15.50 -0.16
N LYS A 87 6.72 14.39 0.44
CA LYS A 87 6.60 13.08 -0.24
C LYS A 87 5.70 13.18 -1.48
N LYS A 88 4.53 13.82 -1.39
CA LYS A 88 3.63 14.00 -2.54
C LYS A 88 4.31 14.80 -3.67
N ARG A 89 5.02 15.89 -3.33
CA ARG A 89 5.81 16.67 -4.29
C ARG A 89 6.93 15.85 -4.92
N HIS A 90 7.67 15.08 -4.13
CA HIS A 90 8.77 14.24 -4.60
C HIS A 90 8.31 13.18 -5.61
N ILE A 91 7.15 12.56 -5.35
CA ILE A 91 6.51 11.62 -6.27
C ILE A 91 6.08 12.33 -7.56
N ALA A 92 5.39 13.46 -7.46
CA ALA A 92 4.90 14.20 -8.62
C ALA A 92 6.04 14.66 -9.55
N ALA A 93 7.17 15.09 -8.97
CA ALA A 93 8.37 15.48 -9.73
C ALA A 93 8.90 14.32 -10.60
N LYS A 94 8.93 13.09 -10.06
CA LYS A 94 9.37 11.89 -10.79
C LYS A 94 8.36 11.44 -11.84
N LEU A 95 7.08 11.68 -11.63
CA LEU A 95 6.04 11.40 -12.62
C LEU A 95 6.10 12.34 -13.84
N ARG A 96 6.76 13.51 -13.75
CA ARG A 96 6.86 14.47 -14.86
C ARG A 96 5.48 14.76 -15.49
N LEU A 97 4.54 15.15 -14.64
CA LEU A 97 3.16 15.44 -15.01
C LEU A 97 3.07 16.67 -15.92
N LYS A 98 2.10 16.65 -16.83
CA LYS A 98 1.69 17.77 -17.68
C LYS A 98 0.18 17.94 -17.59
N ALA A 99 -0.31 19.16 -17.70
CA ALA A 99 -1.74 19.45 -17.73
C ALA A 99 -2.48 18.61 -18.78
N GLY A 100 -3.69 18.17 -18.45
CA GLY A 100 -4.55 17.32 -19.29
C GLY A 100 -4.16 15.84 -19.35
N GLN A 101 -3.13 15.40 -18.60
CA GLN A 101 -2.79 13.98 -18.50
C GLN A 101 -3.75 13.22 -17.60
N THR A 102 -3.85 11.92 -17.85
CA THR A 102 -4.60 10.95 -17.03
C THR A 102 -3.65 10.17 -16.13
N VAL A 103 -3.98 10.07 -14.84
CA VAL A 103 -3.18 9.40 -13.81
C VAL A 103 -4.01 8.32 -13.12
N LEU A 104 -3.45 7.12 -13.00
CA LEU A 104 -4.00 6.05 -12.17
C LEU A 104 -3.26 5.98 -10.83
N ASP A 105 -3.98 6.10 -9.72
CA ASP A 105 -3.48 5.88 -8.36
C ASP A 105 -3.93 4.51 -7.84
N ILE A 106 -3.02 3.53 -7.88
CA ILE A 106 -3.30 2.15 -7.48
C ILE A 106 -3.09 1.98 -5.98
N GLY A 107 -4.20 1.81 -5.26
CA GLY A 107 -4.23 1.80 -3.80
C GLY A 107 -4.32 3.23 -3.26
N SER A 108 -5.33 3.97 -3.68
CA SER A 108 -5.44 5.42 -3.48
C SER A 108 -5.59 5.87 -2.01
N GLY A 109 -5.74 4.93 -1.07
CA GLY A 109 -5.98 5.23 0.35
C GLY A 109 -7.16 6.18 0.52
N TRP A 110 -7.02 7.15 1.43
CA TRP A 110 -8.00 8.23 1.65
C TRP A 110 -7.94 9.36 0.61
N GLY A 111 -7.30 9.14 -0.54
CA GLY A 111 -7.35 10.03 -1.71
C GLY A 111 -6.37 11.21 -1.73
N GLY A 112 -5.62 11.44 -0.65
CA GLY A 112 -4.80 12.65 -0.50
C GLY A 112 -3.71 12.83 -1.57
N LEU A 113 -3.15 11.74 -2.12
CA LEU A 113 -2.20 11.83 -3.24
C LEU A 113 -2.92 12.23 -4.53
N GLY A 114 -3.96 11.51 -4.94
CA GLY A 114 -4.71 11.82 -6.15
C GLY A 114 -5.28 13.23 -6.19
N LEU A 115 -5.87 13.69 -5.09
CA LEU A 115 -6.37 15.07 -4.95
C LEU A 115 -5.26 16.12 -5.13
N TYR A 116 -4.10 15.87 -4.50
CA TYR A 116 -2.93 16.74 -4.65
C TYR A 116 -2.43 16.80 -6.10
N LEU A 117 -2.33 15.66 -6.78
CA LEU A 117 -1.85 15.61 -8.16
C LEU A 117 -2.77 16.41 -9.10
N ALA A 118 -4.09 16.18 -9.00
CA ALA A 118 -5.06 16.90 -9.81
C ALA A 118 -4.97 18.41 -9.60
N LYS A 119 -4.97 18.86 -8.33
CA LYS A 119 -4.95 20.29 -8.00
C LYS A 119 -3.64 20.96 -8.43
N ALA A 120 -2.50 20.32 -8.22
CA ALA A 120 -1.20 20.96 -8.43
C ALA A 120 -0.71 20.91 -9.89
N PHE A 121 -1.18 19.96 -10.70
CA PHE A 121 -0.64 19.71 -12.05
C PHE A 121 -1.68 19.75 -13.17
N ASP A 122 -2.93 20.07 -12.85
CA ASP A 122 -4.03 20.13 -13.81
C ASP A 122 -4.24 18.80 -14.58
N VAL A 123 -4.14 17.68 -13.87
CA VAL A 123 -4.34 16.31 -14.40
C VAL A 123 -5.65 15.67 -13.92
N ASP A 124 -6.16 14.70 -14.67
CA ASP A 124 -7.29 13.88 -14.28
C ASP A 124 -6.79 12.62 -13.58
N VAL A 125 -7.42 12.27 -12.46
CA VAL A 125 -6.96 11.17 -11.60
C VAL A 125 -8.08 10.16 -11.39
N GLN A 126 -7.79 8.90 -11.69
CA GLN A 126 -8.58 7.77 -11.25
C GLN A 126 -7.84 7.05 -10.12
N GLY A 127 -8.42 7.04 -8.92
CA GLY A 127 -7.91 6.27 -7.80
C GLY A 127 -8.69 4.97 -7.62
N VAL A 128 -8.00 3.87 -7.36
CA VAL A 128 -8.65 2.59 -7.05
C VAL A 128 -8.28 2.10 -5.66
N THR A 129 -9.28 1.65 -4.90
CA THR A 129 -9.10 0.99 -3.60
C THR A 129 -10.06 -0.19 -3.45
N LEU A 130 -9.76 -1.09 -2.52
CA LEU A 130 -10.64 -2.19 -2.12
C LEU A 130 -11.29 -1.97 -0.74
N SER A 131 -10.97 -0.86 -0.06
CA SER A 131 -11.61 -0.46 1.19
C SER A 131 -12.80 0.47 0.92
N THR A 132 -13.97 0.09 1.44
CA THR A 132 -15.20 0.88 1.30
C THR A 132 -15.12 2.18 2.10
N GLU A 133 -14.49 2.16 3.28
CA GLU A 133 -14.25 3.35 4.09
C GLU A 133 -13.36 4.35 3.36
N GLN A 134 -12.19 3.91 2.88
CA GLN A 134 -11.25 4.75 2.15
C GLN A 134 -11.90 5.37 0.90
N HIS A 135 -12.66 4.57 0.16
CA HIS A 135 -13.41 5.04 -0.99
C HIS A 135 -14.41 6.14 -0.61
N GLY A 136 -15.22 5.94 0.43
CA GLY A 136 -16.18 6.94 0.89
C GLY A 136 -15.52 8.26 1.26
N VAL A 137 -14.48 8.21 2.10
CA VAL A 137 -13.74 9.41 2.51
C VAL A 137 -13.06 10.09 1.33
N ALA A 138 -12.42 9.35 0.43
CA ALA A 138 -11.73 9.92 -0.72
C ALA A 138 -12.72 10.63 -1.67
N THR A 139 -13.87 10.02 -1.93
CA THR A 139 -14.94 10.59 -2.76
C THR A 139 -15.52 11.86 -2.13
N ASP A 140 -15.85 11.84 -0.83
CA ASP A 140 -16.35 13.02 -0.12
C ASP A 140 -15.34 14.18 -0.17
N ARG A 141 -14.05 13.87 0.01
CA ARG A 141 -12.98 14.86 -0.09
C ARG A 141 -12.87 15.47 -1.50
N ALA A 142 -13.07 14.68 -2.56
CA ALA A 142 -13.10 15.20 -3.92
C ALA A 142 -14.25 16.19 -4.11
N HIS A 143 -15.45 15.87 -3.61
CA HIS A 143 -16.61 16.77 -3.66
C HIS A 143 -16.39 18.06 -2.87
N VAL A 144 -15.94 17.96 -1.62
CA VAL A 144 -15.70 19.13 -0.75
C VAL A 144 -14.66 20.07 -1.35
N GLN A 145 -13.67 19.54 -2.07
CA GLN A 145 -12.64 20.35 -2.74
C GLN A 145 -13.05 20.82 -4.15
N GLY A 146 -14.24 20.49 -4.64
CA GLY A 146 -14.70 20.85 -5.98
C GLY A 146 -13.92 20.17 -7.10
N LEU A 147 -13.32 19.00 -6.83
CA LEU A 147 -12.48 18.25 -7.76
C LEU A 147 -13.20 17.04 -8.37
N GLN A 148 -14.50 16.85 -8.09
CA GLN A 148 -15.25 15.67 -8.52
C GLN A 148 -15.33 15.48 -10.04
N ASP A 149 -15.13 16.53 -10.83
CA ASP A 149 -15.14 16.46 -12.30
C ASP A 149 -13.81 15.95 -12.88
N ARG A 150 -12.77 15.82 -12.04
CA ARG A 150 -11.40 15.49 -12.44
C ARG A 150 -10.76 14.38 -11.62
N VAL A 151 -11.29 14.12 -10.42
CA VAL A 151 -10.81 13.07 -9.52
C VAL A 151 -11.94 12.11 -9.22
N HIS A 152 -11.78 10.87 -9.66
CA HIS A 152 -12.74 9.79 -9.42
C HIS A 152 -12.09 8.67 -8.63
N PHE A 153 -12.71 8.27 -7.53
CA PHE A 153 -12.31 7.12 -6.74
C PHE A 153 -13.26 5.96 -6.98
N ASP A 154 -12.70 4.76 -7.19
CA ASP A 154 -13.43 3.56 -7.52
C ASP A 154 -13.13 2.45 -6.51
N LEU A 155 -14.19 1.77 -6.03
CA LEU A 155 -14.06 0.54 -5.26
C LEU A 155 -13.80 -0.66 -6.19
N LYS A 156 -12.64 -0.66 -6.85
CA LYS A 156 -12.26 -1.64 -7.88
C LYS A 156 -10.86 -2.21 -7.66
N ASP A 157 -10.66 -3.42 -8.16
CA ASP A 157 -9.32 -4.00 -8.28
C ASP A 157 -8.67 -3.51 -9.58
N TYR A 158 -7.42 -3.03 -9.52
CA TYR A 158 -6.68 -2.55 -10.70
C TYR A 158 -6.60 -3.60 -11.82
N ARG A 159 -6.69 -4.89 -11.48
CA ARG A 159 -6.69 -6.00 -12.46
C ARG A 159 -7.89 -5.96 -13.41
N SER A 160 -8.99 -5.32 -13.00
CA SER A 160 -10.23 -5.21 -13.78
C SER A 160 -10.30 -3.99 -14.71
N LEU A 161 -9.39 -3.02 -14.56
CA LEU A 161 -9.36 -1.81 -15.40
C LEU A 161 -8.94 -2.16 -16.83
N ASN A 162 -9.45 -1.44 -17.83
CA ASN A 162 -9.12 -1.66 -19.24
C ASN A 162 -8.66 -0.38 -19.96
N GLU A 163 -8.80 0.75 -19.28
CA GLU A 163 -8.39 2.07 -19.72
C GLU A 163 -6.86 2.23 -19.67
N ARG A 164 -6.33 3.15 -20.48
CA ARG A 164 -4.89 3.47 -20.48
C ARG A 164 -4.65 4.87 -19.92
N PHE A 165 -3.59 5.00 -19.13
CA PHE A 165 -3.20 6.21 -18.42
C PHE A 165 -1.84 6.70 -18.87
N ASP A 166 -1.64 8.01 -18.83
CA ASP A 166 -0.34 8.63 -19.09
C ASP A 166 0.64 8.32 -17.97
N ARG A 167 0.14 8.23 -16.73
CA ARG A 167 0.94 7.95 -15.53
C ARG A 167 0.25 6.94 -14.63
N ILE A 168 1.07 6.13 -13.96
CA ILE A 168 0.61 5.27 -12.87
C ILE A 168 1.43 5.59 -11.64
N VAL A 169 0.76 5.68 -10.49
CA VAL A 169 1.42 5.75 -9.19
C VAL A 169 0.86 4.67 -8.28
N SER A 170 1.73 4.05 -7.48
CA SER A 170 1.31 3.11 -6.45
C SER A 170 2.20 3.25 -5.24
N VAL A 171 1.59 3.56 -4.10
CA VAL A 171 2.29 3.81 -2.84
C VAL A 171 1.75 2.89 -1.75
N GLY A 172 2.60 2.04 -1.19
CA GLY A 172 2.21 1.16 -0.06
C GLY A 172 1.18 0.07 -0.40
N MET A 173 0.90 -0.16 -1.69
CA MET A 173 -0.01 -1.21 -2.14
C MET A 173 0.74 -2.52 -2.45
N PHE A 174 1.95 -2.43 -2.99
CA PHE A 174 2.65 -3.57 -3.60
C PHE A 174 3.02 -4.68 -2.60
N GLU A 175 3.20 -4.32 -1.33
CA GLU A 175 3.38 -5.21 -0.20
C GLU A 175 2.22 -6.21 -0.06
N HIS A 176 1.01 -5.82 -0.49
CA HIS A 176 -0.18 -6.65 -0.46
C HIS A 176 -0.35 -7.52 -1.71
N VAL A 177 0.45 -7.34 -2.76
CA VAL A 177 0.34 -8.14 -4.00
C VAL A 177 0.79 -9.58 -3.76
N GLY A 178 1.87 -9.77 -2.99
CA GLY A 178 2.47 -11.08 -2.72
C GLY A 178 3.37 -11.57 -3.87
N VAL A 179 4.45 -12.28 -3.52
CA VAL A 179 5.56 -12.60 -4.45
C VAL A 179 5.11 -13.39 -5.69
N ASN A 180 4.06 -14.20 -5.61
CA ASN A 180 3.57 -14.97 -6.76
C ASN A 180 2.85 -14.10 -7.81
N HIS A 181 2.44 -12.89 -7.47
CA HIS A 181 1.63 -12.02 -8.33
C HIS A 181 2.39 -10.79 -8.83
N TYR A 182 3.69 -10.68 -8.54
CA TYR A 182 4.52 -9.55 -9.01
C TYR A 182 4.50 -9.44 -10.54
N ARG A 183 4.67 -10.56 -11.24
CA ARG A 183 4.60 -10.56 -12.71
C ARG A 183 3.23 -10.07 -13.20
N THR A 184 2.14 -10.58 -12.63
CA THR A 184 0.78 -10.13 -12.96
C THR A 184 0.59 -8.63 -12.72
N PHE A 185 1.13 -8.10 -11.61
CA PHE A 185 1.06 -6.67 -11.30
C PHE A 185 1.78 -5.82 -12.35
N PHE A 186 3.02 -6.16 -12.70
CA PHE A 186 3.79 -5.41 -13.69
C PHE A 186 3.23 -5.59 -15.11
N ASP A 187 2.83 -6.80 -15.51
CA ASP A 187 2.22 -7.06 -16.81
C ASP A 187 0.92 -6.25 -16.96
N LYS A 188 0.07 -6.25 -15.92
CA LYS A 188 -1.17 -5.46 -15.92
C LYS A 188 -0.86 -3.97 -15.96
N SER A 189 0.06 -3.47 -15.14
CA SER A 189 0.44 -2.05 -15.13
C SER A 189 0.97 -1.61 -16.49
N ALA A 190 1.75 -2.45 -17.18
CA ALA A 190 2.21 -2.18 -18.53
C ALA A 190 1.05 -2.11 -19.54
N THR A 191 0.02 -2.96 -19.41
CA THR A 191 -1.18 -2.87 -20.27
C THR A 191 -2.00 -1.61 -20.03
N LEU A 192 -1.98 -1.08 -18.80
CA LEU A 192 -2.68 0.14 -18.39
C LEU A 192 -1.89 1.42 -18.71
N LEU A 193 -0.62 1.34 -19.11
CA LEU A 193 0.14 2.50 -19.56
C LEU A 193 -0.15 2.80 -21.04
N LYS A 194 -0.31 4.08 -21.37
CA LYS A 194 -0.19 4.59 -22.74
C LYS A 194 1.26 4.43 -23.23
N PRO A 195 1.51 4.47 -24.56
CA PRO A 195 2.88 4.65 -25.08
C PRO A 195 3.56 5.82 -24.38
N ASP A 196 4.85 5.67 -24.06
CA ASP A 196 5.65 6.63 -23.28
C ASP A 196 5.12 6.94 -21.85
N GLY A 197 4.22 6.10 -21.35
CA GLY A 197 3.70 6.19 -20.00
C GLY A 197 4.78 5.91 -18.95
N VAL A 198 4.65 6.56 -17.79
CA VAL A 198 5.59 6.40 -16.67
C VAL A 198 4.84 5.86 -15.45
N MET A 199 5.39 4.83 -14.84
CA MET A 199 4.93 4.32 -13.55
C MET A 199 5.93 4.67 -12.45
N LEU A 200 5.43 5.16 -11.32
CA LEU A 200 6.17 5.25 -10.07
C LEU A 200 5.62 4.23 -9.07
N LEU A 201 6.50 3.34 -8.61
CA LEU A 201 6.21 2.38 -7.55
C LEU A 201 6.98 2.76 -6.27
N HIS A 202 6.26 3.01 -5.18
CA HIS A 202 6.82 3.22 -3.84
C HIS A 202 6.35 2.07 -2.94
N THR A 203 7.30 1.23 -2.53
CA THR A 203 7.06 0.04 -1.70
C THR A 203 8.15 -0.12 -0.65
N ILE A 204 7.79 -0.75 0.47
CA ILE A 204 8.73 -1.27 1.46
C ILE A 204 9.54 -2.40 0.81
N GLY A 205 10.86 -2.27 0.90
CA GLY A 205 11.82 -3.27 0.41
C GLY A 205 12.77 -3.72 1.51
N ARG A 206 13.51 -4.80 1.25
CA ARG A 206 14.62 -5.25 2.09
C ARG A 206 15.87 -5.32 1.21
N SER A 207 16.99 -4.83 1.73
CA SER A 207 18.30 -4.84 1.04
C SER A 207 19.07 -6.17 1.22
N GLY A 208 18.60 -7.05 2.12
CA GLY A 208 19.20 -8.35 2.37
C GLY A 208 18.48 -9.52 1.66
N VAL A 209 18.84 -10.75 2.06
CA VAL A 209 18.18 -11.96 1.56
C VAL A 209 16.67 -11.93 1.82
N PRO A 210 15.84 -12.41 0.87
CA PRO A 210 14.40 -12.51 1.07
C PRO A 210 14.06 -13.28 2.34
N TRP A 211 13.20 -12.71 3.17
CA TRP A 211 12.77 -13.33 4.43
C TRP A 211 11.26 -13.25 4.59
N ALA A 212 10.70 -14.12 5.41
CA ALA A 212 9.26 -14.15 5.67
C ALA A 212 8.82 -12.91 6.49
N THR A 213 7.57 -12.51 6.31
CA THR A 213 6.90 -11.55 7.21
C THR A 213 6.78 -12.17 8.61
N SER A 214 6.96 -11.36 9.66
CA SER A 214 6.88 -11.87 11.03
C SER A 214 5.49 -12.41 11.34
N ALA A 215 5.41 -13.44 12.19
CA ALA A 215 4.14 -14.09 12.51
C ALA A 215 3.15 -13.13 13.19
N PHE A 216 3.65 -12.18 13.99
CA PHE A 216 2.83 -11.14 14.63
C PHE A 216 2.22 -10.21 13.58
N VAL A 217 3.06 -9.62 12.71
CA VAL A 217 2.60 -8.69 11.67
C VAL A 217 1.58 -9.36 10.78
N ARG A 218 1.86 -10.57 10.30
CA ARG A 218 0.93 -11.30 9.43
C ARG A 218 -0.39 -11.65 10.10
N LYS A 219 -0.41 -11.92 11.42
CA LYS A 219 -1.62 -12.34 12.12
C LYS A 219 -2.50 -11.16 12.55
N TYR A 220 -1.88 -10.08 13.04
CA TYR A 220 -2.59 -8.99 13.72
C TYR A 220 -2.59 -7.66 12.97
N ILE A 221 -1.59 -7.43 12.11
CA ILE A 221 -1.45 -6.15 11.40
C ILE A 221 -1.84 -6.34 9.94
N PHE A 222 -1.04 -7.05 9.13
CA PHE A 222 -1.26 -7.22 7.68
C PHE A 222 -1.46 -8.69 7.28
N PRO A 223 -2.70 -9.22 7.34
CA PRO A 223 -3.00 -10.55 6.84
C PRO A 223 -2.69 -10.68 5.34
N GLY A 224 -1.75 -11.57 4.99
CA GLY A 224 -1.38 -11.89 3.61
C GLY A 224 -0.19 -11.12 3.03
N GLY A 225 0.37 -10.15 3.77
CA GLY A 225 1.64 -9.47 3.43
C GLY A 225 2.87 -10.32 3.70
#